data_AF-A0AA40V992-F1
#
_entry.id   AF-A0AA40V992-F1
#
_cell.length_a   1.000
_cell.length_b   1.000
_cell.length_c   1.000
_cell.angle_alpha   90.00
_cell.angle_beta   90.00
_cell.angle_gamma   90.00
#
_symmetry.space_group_name_H-M   'P 1'
#
loop_
_entity.id
_entity.type
_entity.pdbx_description
1 polymer ?
#
loop_
_entity_poly.entity_id
_entity_poly.type
_entity_poly.pdbx_seq_one_letter_code
_entity_poly.pdbx_strand_id
1 'polypeptide(L)'
;IEAAMLKAQIRKLEKFEAPDDDQQAELARLRQQLHEAEQTLAAAQSAAPAPAAKPANDEALKKAKIEAAMLKAQIRKLEKFEAPDDDQQAELARLRQQLHEAEQ
;
A
#
# COMPACT_ATOMS: atom_id res chain seq x y z
N ILE A 1 -9.14 -0.33 -4.31
CA ILE A 1 -9.77 1.03 -4.32
C ILE A 1 -10.34 1.36 -2.94
N GLU A 2 -11.01 0.43 -2.28
CA GLU A 2 -11.65 0.62 -0.97
C GLU A 2 -10.68 1.05 0.16
N ALA A 3 -9.56 0.34 0.35
CA ALA A 3 -8.57 0.69 1.39
C ALA A 3 -7.92 2.08 1.19
N ALA A 4 -7.75 2.53 -0.06
CA ALA A 4 -7.19 3.85 -0.36
C ALA A 4 -8.19 4.97 -0.03
N MET A 5 -9.48 4.75 -0.29
CA MET A 5 -10.54 5.70 0.08
C MET A 5 -10.74 5.77 1.61
N LEU A 6 -10.64 4.64 2.31
CA LEU A 6 -10.68 4.59 3.78
C LEU A 6 -9.52 5.38 4.39
N LYS A 7 -8.29 5.22 3.89
CA LYS A 7 -7.13 6.03 4.33
C LYS A 7 -7.31 7.52 4.11
N ALA A 8 -7.88 7.92 2.98
CA ALA A 8 -8.14 9.33 2.68
C ALA A 8 -9.16 9.96 3.65
N GLN A 9 -10.22 9.22 4.00
CA GLN A 9 -11.22 9.67 4.97
C GLN A 9 -10.65 9.77 6.38
N ILE A 10 -9.85 8.79 6.82
CA ILE A 10 -9.17 8.83 8.12
C ILE A 10 -8.26 10.06 8.20
N ARG A 11 -7.41 10.30 7.18
CA ARG A 11 -6.52 11.46 7.16
C ARG A 11 -7.27 12.80 7.15
N LYS A 12 -8.48 12.83 6.58
CA LYS A 12 -9.34 14.01 6.62
C LYS A 12 -9.87 14.26 8.04
N LEU A 13 -10.29 13.20 8.74
CA LEU A 13 -10.79 13.30 10.12
C LEU A 13 -9.66 13.61 11.13
N GLU A 14 -8.45 13.10 10.90
CA GLU A 14 -7.28 13.40 11.74
C GLU A 14 -6.79 14.85 11.63
N LYS A 15 -7.21 15.59 10.59
CA LYS A 15 -6.83 17.00 10.40
C LYS A 15 -7.68 17.98 11.24
N PHE A 16 -8.77 17.52 11.85
CA PHE A 16 -9.52 18.37 12.76
C PHE A 16 -8.76 18.50 14.08
N GLU A 17 -8.49 19.73 14.52
CA GLU A 17 -7.72 20.01 15.75
C GLU A 17 -8.49 19.62 17.03
N ALA A 18 -9.82 19.57 16.97
CA ALA A 18 -10.69 19.14 18.06
C ALA A 18 -11.91 18.39 17.49
N PRO A 19 -11.76 17.11 17.14
CA PRO A 19 -12.89 16.30 16.68
C PRO A 19 -13.87 16.06 17.83
N ASP A 20 -15.16 16.16 17.52
CA ASP A 20 -16.25 15.80 18.44
C ASP A 20 -16.35 14.27 18.62
N ASP A 21 -17.18 13.86 19.60
CA ASP A 21 -17.34 12.44 19.94
C ASP A 21 -17.83 11.59 18.75
N ASP A 22 -18.67 12.15 17.89
CA ASP A 22 -19.16 11.49 16.68
C ASP A 22 -18.03 11.30 15.65
N GLN A 23 -17.19 12.32 15.44
CA GLN A 23 -16.01 12.24 14.57
C GLN A 23 -14.96 11.25 15.09
N GLN A 24 -14.76 11.17 16.41
CA GLN A 24 -13.89 10.18 17.04
C GLN A 24 -14.43 8.76 16.84
N ALA A 25 -15.74 8.56 17.01
CA ALA A 25 -16.39 7.27 16.78
C ALA A 25 -16.32 6.86 15.30
N GLU A 26 -16.53 7.80 14.37
CA GLU A 26 -16.39 7.55 12.93
C GLU A 26 -14.95 7.20 12.55
N LEU A 27 -13.96 7.91 13.09
CA LEU A 27 -12.55 7.65 12.85
C LEU A 27 -12.12 6.27 13.38
N ALA A 28 -12.59 5.86 14.56
CA ALA A 28 -12.36 4.51 15.09
C ALA A 28 -12.97 3.44 14.18
N ARG A 29 -14.21 3.65 13.71
CA ARG A 29 -14.91 2.73 12.80
C ARG A 29 -14.23 2.62 11.44
N LEU A 30 -13.71 3.72 10.90
CA LEU A 30 -12.97 3.72 9.63
C LEU A 30 -11.62 3.03 9.76
N ARG A 31 -10.90 3.22 10.89
CA ARG A 31 -9.64 2.49 11.17
C ARG A 31 -9.87 0.99 11.27
N GLN A 32 -10.95 0.55 11.92
CA GLN A 32 -11.32 -0.85 12.02
C GLN A 32 -11.59 -1.47 10.63
N GLN A 33 -12.41 -0.80 9.80
CA GLN A 33 -12.70 -1.23 8.43
C GLN A 33 -11.45 -1.28 7.56
N LEU A 34 -10.55 -0.30 7.71
CA LEU A 34 -9.28 -0.30 6.99
C LEU A 34 -8.43 -1.51 7.38
N HIS A 35 -8.36 -1.82 8.68
CA HIS A 35 -7.60 -2.98 9.16
C HIS A 35 -8.18 -4.30 8.66
N GLU A 36 -9.50 -4.47 8.65
CA GLU A 36 -10.16 -5.66 8.09
C GLU A 36 -9.97 -5.78 6.57
N ALA A 37 -10.05 -4.66 5.84
CA ALA A 37 -9.79 -4.64 4.40
C ALA A 37 -8.32 -4.97 4.10
N GLU A 38 -7.35 -4.45 4.88
CA GLU A 38 -5.94 -4.77 4.75
C GLU A 38 -5.64 -6.23 5.12
N GLN A 39 -6.26 -6.76 6.16
CA GLN A 39 -6.13 -8.18 6.53
C GLN A 39 -6.73 -9.11 5.49
N THR A 40 -7.89 -8.76 4.93
CA THR A 40 -8.53 -9.54 3.86
C THR A 40 -7.67 -9.52 2.59
N LEU A 41 -7.10 -8.36 2.25
CA LEU A 41 -6.16 -8.25 1.15
C LEU A 41 -4.91 -9.09 1.39
N ALA A 42 -4.33 -9.02 2.59
CA ALA A 42 -3.15 -9.80 2.95
C ALA A 42 -3.45 -11.31 2.95
N ALA A 43 -4.60 -11.72 3.49
CA ALA A 43 -5.05 -13.11 3.48
C ALA A 43 -5.32 -13.59 2.05
N ALA A 44 -5.91 -12.77 1.17
CA ALA A 44 -6.10 -13.11 -0.24
C ALA A 44 -4.77 -13.22 -0.99
N GLN A 45 -3.78 -12.38 -0.65
CA GLN A 45 -2.42 -12.47 -1.18
C GLN A 45 -1.65 -13.69 -0.65
N SER A 46 -1.91 -14.14 0.58
CA SER A 46 -1.31 -15.32 1.19
C SER A 46 -2.03 -16.63 0.87
N ALA A 47 -3.33 -16.59 0.61
CA ALA A 47 -4.18 -17.73 0.28
C ALA A 47 -4.35 -17.94 -1.23
N ALA A 48 -3.73 -17.10 -2.06
CA ALA A 48 -3.49 -17.47 -3.46
C ALA A 48 -2.78 -18.83 -3.46
N PRO A 49 -3.40 -19.90 -3.99
CA PRO A 49 -2.78 -21.21 -3.97
C PRO A 49 -1.45 -21.09 -4.71
N ALA A 50 -0.35 -21.45 -4.05
CA ALA A 50 0.92 -21.61 -4.73
C ALA A 50 0.67 -22.60 -5.88
N PRO A 51 0.77 -22.18 -7.15
CA PRO A 51 0.70 -23.15 -8.23
C PRO A 51 1.96 -24.00 -8.09
N ALA A 52 1.77 -25.28 -7.81
CA ALA A 52 2.82 -26.28 -7.86
C ALA A 52 3.39 -26.31 -9.28
N ALA A 53 4.43 -25.52 -9.54
CA ALA A 53 5.11 -25.48 -10.82
C ALA A 53 6.59 -25.17 -10.64
N LYS A 54 7.37 -26.24 -10.41
CA LYS A 54 8.82 -26.41 -10.66
C LYS A 54 9.77 -25.41 -9.94
N PRO A 55 10.88 -25.90 -9.33
CA PRO A 55 11.75 -25.09 -8.47
C PRO A 55 12.39 -23.87 -9.16
N ALA A 56 12.55 -23.87 -10.49
CA ALA A 56 13.13 -22.74 -11.23
C ALA A 56 12.21 -21.50 -11.31
N ASN A 57 10.89 -21.69 -11.35
CA ASN A 57 9.94 -20.58 -11.45
C ASN A 57 9.70 -19.92 -10.08
N ASP A 58 9.82 -20.70 -9.01
CA ASP A 58 9.62 -20.24 -7.64
C ASP A 58 10.71 -19.26 -7.19
N GLU A 59 11.97 -19.48 -7.59
CA GLU A 59 13.07 -18.54 -7.31
C GLU A 59 12.94 -17.22 -8.07
N ALA A 60 12.58 -17.26 -9.36
CA ALA A 60 12.32 -16.07 -10.15
C ALA A 60 11.16 -15.26 -9.56
N LEU A 61 10.09 -15.95 -9.14
CA LEU A 61 8.91 -15.34 -8.53
C LEU A 61 9.19 -14.80 -7.12
N LYS A 62 10.04 -15.47 -6.33
CA LYS A 62 10.55 -14.96 -5.05
C LYS A 62 11.41 -13.72 -5.24
N LYS A 63 12.30 -13.70 -6.23
CA LYS A 63 13.12 -12.53 -6.56
C LYS A 63 12.27 -11.35 -7.01
N ALA A 64 11.29 -11.58 -7.90
CA ALA A 64 10.34 -10.55 -8.33
C ALA A 64 9.55 -9.97 -7.15
N LYS A 65 9.11 -10.81 -6.21
CA LYS A 65 8.43 -10.35 -4.98
C LYS A 65 9.33 -9.52 -4.06
N ILE A 66 10.59 -9.90 -3.91
CA ILE A 66 11.57 -9.14 -3.11
C ILE A 66 11.85 -7.78 -3.78
N GLU A 67 11.99 -7.76 -5.10
CA GLU A 67 12.22 -6.55 -5.89
C GLU A 67 11.01 -5.61 -5.82
N ALA A 68 9.79 -6.14 -5.98
CA ALA A 68 8.55 -5.40 -5.78
C ALA A 68 8.42 -4.83 -4.35
N ALA A 69 8.80 -5.59 -3.32
CA ALA A 69 8.80 -5.11 -1.94
C ALA A 69 9.80 -3.95 -1.71
N MET A 70 10.99 -4.02 -2.31
CA MET A 70 11.96 -2.93 -2.27
C MET A 70 11.49 -1.69 -3.02
N LEU A 71 10.91 -1.85 -4.21
CA LEU A 71 10.37 -0.74 -5.00
C LEU A 71 9.24 -0.04 -4.23
N LYS A 72 8.35 -0.82 -3.60
CA LYS A 72 7.26 -0.29 -2.75
C LYS A 72 7.78 0.46 -1.52
N ALA A 73 8.86 0.00 -0.90
CA ALA A 73 9.50 0.70 0.22
C ALA A 73 10.12 2.04 -0.21
N GLN A 74 10.74 2.09 -1.39
CA GLN A 74 11.31 3.33 -1.95
C GLN A 74 10.22 4.34 -2.31
N ILE A 75 9.14 3.89 -2.94
CA ILE A 75 7.96 4.72 -3.23
C ILE A 75 7.42 5.31 -1.92
N ARG A 76 7.20 4.49 -0.88
CA ARG A 76 6.68 4.97 0.41
C ARG A 76 7.62 5.97 1.10
N LYS A 77 8.94 5.86 0.89
CA LYS A 77 9.93 6.83 1.38
C LYS A 77 9.78 8.17 0.66
N LEU A 78 9.60 8.15 -0.66
CA LEU A 78 9.39 9.36 -1.46
C LEU A 78 8.02 10.00 -1.19
N GLU A 79 6.98 9.21 -0.95
CA GLU A 79 5.64 9.70 -0.58
C GLU A 79 5.58 10.35 0.82
N LYS A 80 6.60 10.16 1.65
CA LYS A 80 6.69 10.78 2.98
C LYS A 80 7.22 12.21 2.94
N PHE A 81 7.81 12.65 1.83
CA PHE A 81 8.19 14.05 1.70
C PHE A 81 6.92 14.89 1.51
N GLU A 82 6.76 15.93 2.33
CA GLU A 82 5.59 16.82 2.27
C GLU A 82 5.56 17.67 1.00
N ALA A 83 6.73 17.98 0.44
CA ALA A 83 6.90 18.73 -0.80
C ALA A 83 8.07 18.12 -1.61
N PRO A 84 7.82 17.04 -2.37
CA PRO A 84 8.83 16.49 -3.24
C PRO A 84 9.12 17.44 -4.41
N ASP A 85 10.39 17.59 -4.75
CA ASP A 85 10.84 18.34 -5.92
C ASP A 85 10.53 17.58 -7.23
N ASP A 86 10.74 18.24 -8.38
CA ASP A 86 10.44 17.67 -9.70
C ASP A 86 11.21 16.37 -9.97
N ASP A 87 12.45 16.27 -9.47
CA ASP A 87 13.26 15.06 -9.57
C ASP A 87 12.69 13.91 -8.72
N GLN A 88 12.27 14.18 -7.48
CA GLN A 88 11.61 13.20 -6.62
C GLN A 88 10.25 12.75 -7.17
N GLN A 89 9.50 13.66 -7.80
CA GLN A 89 8.25 13.33 -8.50
C GLN A 89 8.52 12.42 -9.71
N ALA A 90 9.52 12.74 -10.53
CA ALA A 90 9.93 11.93 -11.66
C ALA A 90 10.42 10.53 -11.23
N GLU A 91 11.21 10.47 -10.15
CA GLU A 91 11.69 9.21 -9.59
C GLU A 91 10.56 8.36 -9.01
N LEU A 92 9.61 8.98 -8.30
CA LEU A 92 8.41 8.31 -7.79
C LEU A 92 7.56 7.72 -8.93
N ALA A 93 7.37 8.47 -10.03
CA ALA A 93 6.66 7.98 -11.21
C ALA A 93 7.38 6.79 -11.85
N ARG A 94 8.71 6.86 -11.98
CA ARG A 94 9.54 5.77 -12.51
C ARG A 94 9.47 4.53 -11.62
N LEU A 95 9.60 4.67 -10.31
CA LEU A 95 9.53 3.55 -9.37
C LEU A 95 8.15 2.89 -9.38
N ARG A 96 7.06 3.66 -9.55
CA ARG A 96 5.71 3.12 -9.72
C ARG A 96 5.56 2.32 -11.02
N GLN A 97 6.16 2.80 -12.11
CA GLN A 97 6.17 2.06 -13.39
C GLN A 97 6.95 0.74 -13.26
N GLN A 98 8.12 0.77 -12.63
CA GLN A 98 8.93 -0.43 -12.38
C GLN A 98 8.23 -1.43 -11.46
N LEU A 99 7.53 -0.95 -10.43
CA LEU A 99 6.74 -1.82 -9.57
C LEU A 99 5.63 -2.52 -10.37
N HIS A 100 4.97 -1.79 -11.27
CA HIS A 100 3.95 -2.37 -12.13
C HIS A 100 4.52 -3.44 -13.06
N GLU A 101 5.69 -3.22 -13.66
CA GLU A 101 6.37 -4.21 -14.49
C GLU A 101 6.84 -5.44 -13.70
N ALA A 102 7.22 -5.26 -12.43
CA ALA A 102 7.63 -6.35 -11.55
C ALA A 102 6.46 -7.16 -10.96
N GLU A 103 5.24 -6.60 -10.97
CA GLU A 103 4.00 -7.25 -10.52
C GLU A 103 3.23 -7.95 -11.67
N GLN A 104 3.60 -7.70 -12.93
CA GLN A 104 3.03 -8.31 -14.15
C GLN A 104 3.67 -9.69 -14.44
#